data_AF-A0A661FJY1-F1
#
_entry.id   AF-A0A661FJY1-F1
#
_cell.length_a   1.000
_cell.length_b   1.000
_cell.length_c   1.000
_cell.angle_alpha   90.00
_cell.angle_beta   90.00
_cell.angle_gamma   90.00
#
_symmetry.space_group_name_H-M   'P 1'
#
loop_
_entity.id
_entity.type
_entity.pdbx_description
1 polymer ?
#
loop_
_entity_poly.entity_id
_entity_poly.type
_entity_poly.pdbx_seq_one_letter_code
_entity_poly.pdbx_strand_id
1 'polypeptide(L)'
;MRLKKNQVNIVKRLVKSFDIHAKVYLYGSRVDDLLKGGDIDLLIISQCFSFKDKLKLKAELYSQLGEQKVDVLITKEETAPFVQLVLDTAILL
;
A
#
# COMPACT_ATOMS: atom_id res chain seq x y z
N MET A 1 1.46 3.74 -13.91
CA MET A 1 1.20 3.94 -12.46
C MET A 1 0.60 5.31 -12.19
N ARG A 2 -0.65 5.34 -11.74
CA ARG A 2 -1.44 6.56 -11.46
C ARG A 2 -1.29 7.04 -10.01
N LEU A 3 -0.05 7.14 -9.54
CA LEU A 3 0.33 7.69 -8.24
C LEU A 3 1.37 8.80 -8.43
N LYS A 4 1.14 9.97 -7.83
CA LYS A 4 2.11 11.08 -7.88
C LYS A 4 3.34 10.74 -7.04
N LYS A 5 4.52 11.23 -7.42
CA LYS A 5 5.78 11.03 -6.67
C LYS A 5 5.65 11.41 -5.18
N ASN A 6 4.94 12.50 -4.87
CA ASN A 6 4.68 12.89 -3.48
C ASN A 6 3.86 11.83 -2.72
N GLN A 7 2.82 11.28 -3.34
CA GLN A 7 2.00 10.23 -2.72
C GLN A 7 2.82 8.96 -2.45
N VAL A 8 3.66 8.55 -3.40
CA VAL A 8 4.61 7.43 -3.21
C VAL A 8 5.55 7.70 -2.03
N ASN A 9 6.10 8.92 -1.93
CA ASN A 9 7.00 9.30 -0.84
C ASN A 9 6.30 9.30 0.52
N ILE A 10 5.06 9.79 0.58
CA ILE A 10 4.22 9.74 1.79
C ILE A 10 4.01 8.29 2.22
N VAL A 11 3.55 7.43 1.31
CA VAL A 11 3.30 6.01 1.60
C VAL A 11 4.56 5.34 2.13
N LYS A 12 5.69 5.47 1.42
CA LYS A 12 6.97 4.89 1.85
C LYS A 12 7.40 5.35 3.23
N ARG A 13 7.35 6.66 3.48
CA ARG A 13 7.78 7.26 4.74
C ARG A 13 6.93 6.76 5.89
N LEU A 14 5.61 6.78 5.73
CA LEU A 14 4.68 6.33 6.77
C LEU A 14 4.85 4.85 7.07
N VAL A 15 4.93 3.98 6.05
CA VAL A 15 5.14 2.55 6.31
C VAL A 15 6.48 2.30 7.00
N LYS A 16 7.55 2.98 6.55
CA LYS A 16 8.89 2.86 7.15
C LYS A 16 8.99 3.39 8.57
N SER A 17 8.11 4.30 9.01
CA SER A 17 8.09 4.73 10.41
C SER A 17 7.52 3.67 11.36
N PHE A 18 6.78 2.68 10.85
CA PHE A 18 6.35 1.51 11.61
C PHE A 18 7.33 0.34 11.47
N ASP A 19 7.82 0.08 10.26
CA ASP A 19 8.79 -0.98 9.98
C ASP A 19 9.69 -0.61 8.80
N ILE A 20 10.98 -0.40 9.08
CA ILE A 20 11.98 -0.01 8.08
C ILE A 20 12.21 -1.08 7.00
N HIS A 21 11.90 -2.35 7.30
CA HIS A 21 12.08 -3.48 6.40
C HIS A 21 10.80 -3.87 5.65
N ALA A 22 9.68 -3.20 5.90
CA ALA A 22 8.44 -3.47 5.21
C ALA A 22 8.56 -3.20 3.71
N LYS A 23 8.03 -4.13 2.91
CA LYS A 23 7.89 -3.96 1.45
C LYS A 23 6.50 -3.42 1.16
N VAL A 24 6.40 -2.43 0.27
CA VAL A 24 5.14 -1.82 -0.12
C VAL A 24 4.93 -1.98 -1.61
N TYR A 25 3.79 -2.51 -1.98
CA TYR A 25 3.40 -2.75 -3.36
C TYR A 25 2.11 -2.01 -3.66
N LEU A 26 2.08 -1.30 -4.79
CA LEU A 26 0.85 -0.80 -5.37
C LEU A 26 0.28 -1.88 -6.29
N TYR A 27 -0.97 -2.23 -6.09
CA TYR A 27 -1.67 -3.17 -6.96
C TYR A 27 -3.01 -2.60 -7.44
N GLY A 28 -3.75 -3.42 -8.19
CA GLY A 28 -5.09 -3.06 -8.65
C GLY A 28 -5.10 -1.95 -9.69
N SER A 29 -6.19 -1.19 -9.72
CA SER A 29 -6.52 -0.31 -10.85
C SER A 29 -5.49 0.80 -11.11
N ARG A 30 -4.70 1.18 -10.09
CA ARG A 30 -3.73 2.30 -10.15
C ARG A 30 -2.37 1.91 -10.73
N VAL A 31 -2.13 0.62 -10.98
CA VAL A 31 -0.93 0.14 -11.67
C VAL A 31 -0.94 0.62 -13.13
N ASP A 32 -2.08 0.47 -13.80
CA ASP A 32 -2.28 0.84 -15.21
C ASP A 32 -2.76 2.29 -15.37
N ASP A 33 -2.10 3.03 -16.25
CA ASP A 33 -2.42 4.43 -16.57
C ASP A 33 -3.64 4.58 -17.50
N LEU A 34 -4.03 3.51 -18.20
CA LEU A 34 -5.16 3.50 -19.11
C LEU A 34 -6.51 3.34 -18.40
N LEU A 35 -6.51 2.85 -17.16
CA LEU A 35 -7.73 2.65 -16.36
C LEU A 35 -8.23 3.97 -15.76
N LYS A 36 -9.55 4.08 -15.58
CA LYS A 36 -10.22 5.27 -15.00
C LYS A 36 -10.63 5.03 -13.54
N GLY A 37 -10.63 6.09 -12.74
CA GLY A 37 -11.08 6.05 -11.33
C GLY A 37 -10.23 5.15 -10.44
N GLY A 38 -10.79 4.72 -9.31
CA GLY A 38 -10.24 3.68 -8.44
C GLY A 38 -9.57 4.18 -7.17
N ASP A 39 -9.63 3.34 -6.14
CA ASP A 39 -8.95 3.51 -4.85
C ASP A 39 -7.43 3.27 -5.00
N ILE A 40 -6.63 3.63 -4.00
CA ILE A 40 -5.22 3.22 -3.93
C ILE A 40 -5.16 1.89 -3.17
N ASP A 41 -4.91 0.80 -3.87
CA ASP A 41 -4.76 -0.52 -3.25
C ASP A 41 -3.29 -0.79 -2.93
N LEU A 42 -2.95 -0.90 -1.64
CA LEU A 42 -1.60 -1.16 -1.15
C LEU A 42 -1.50 -2.50 -0.45
N LEU A 43 -0.50 -3.28 -0.86
CA LEU A 43 -0.07 -4.49 -0.18
C LEU A 43 1.21 -4.17 0.59
N ILE A 44 1.19 -4.40 1.89
CA ILE A 44 2.35 -4.23 2.77
C ILE A 44 2.74 -5.59 3.32
N ILE A 45 3.98 -5.99 3.06
CA ILE A 45 4.56 -7.19 3.64
C ILE A 45 5.44 -6.76 4.81
N SER A 46 5.04 -7.12 6.02
CA SER A 46 5.75 -6.77 7.25
C SER A 46 5.44 -7.76 8.38
N GLN A 47 6.45 -8.06 9.20
CA GLN A 47 6.33 -8.93 10.38
C GLN A 47 5.87 -8.17 11.64
N CYS A 48 5.99 -6.84 11.64
CA CYS A 48 5.96 -6.02 12.85
C CYS A 48 4.61 -5.34 13.12
N PHE A 49 3.74 -5.22 12.11
CA PHE A 49 2.48 -4.49 12.27
C PHE A 49 1.50 -5.20 13.23
N SER A 50 1.07 -4.49 14.26
CA SER A 50 -0.11 -4.85 15.05
C SER A 50 -1.40 -4.36 14.36
N PHE A 51 -2.55 -4.86 14.83
CA PHE A 51 -3.86 -4.33 14.40
C PHE A 51 -4.00 -2.82 14.68
N LYS A 52 -3.46 -2.35 15.81
CA LYS A 52 -3.49 -0.92 16.18
C LYS A 52 -2.64 -0.08 15.22
N ASP A 53 -1.48 -0.59 14.80
CA ASP A 53 -0.61 0.10 13.84
C ASP A 53 -1.24 0.16 12.47
N LYS A 54 -1.95 -0.90 12.05
CA LYS A 54 -2.73 -0.90 10.81
C LYS A 54 -3.78 0.24 10.82
N LEU A 55 -4.50 0.41 11.92
CA LEU A 55 -5.49 1.49 12.04
C LEU A 55 -4.85 2.88 12.00
N LYS A 56 -3.73 3.07 12.73
CA LYS A 56 -2.98 4.33 12.71
C LYS A 56 -2.47 4.66 11.31
N LEU A 57 -1.85 3.69 10.63
CA LEU A 57 -1.36 3.85 9.27
C LEU A 57 -2.50 4.24 8.32
N LYS A 58 -3.66 3.57 8.38
CA LYS A 58 -4.82 3.93 7.56
C LYS A 58 -5.28 5.37 7.82
N ALA A 59 -5.35 5.79 9.08
CA ALA A 59 -5.72 7.16 9.44
C ALA A 59 -4.72 8.21 8.94
N GLU A 60 -3.42 7.95 9.08
CA GLU A 60 -2.37 8.87 8.61
C GLU A 60 -2.31 8.96 7.08
N LEU A 61 -2.47 7.84 6.37
CA LEU A 61 -2.56 7.82 4.92
C LEU A 61 -3.77 8.63 4.44
N TYR A 62 -4.94 8.45 5.06
CA TYR A 62 -6.13 9.23 4.77
C TYR A 62 -5.88 10.74 4.99
N SER A 63 -5.28 11.10 6.14
CA SER A 63 -4.99 12.50 6.46
C SER A 63 -3.99 13.16 5.50
N GLN A 64 -3.00 12.43 4.97
CA GLN A 64 -1.97 13.01 4.09
C GLN A 64 -2.29 12.91 2.59
N LEU A 65 -3.09 11.92 2.18
CA LEU A 65 -3.44 11.69 0.78
C LEU A 65 -4.81 12.29 0.40
N GLY A 66 -5.59 12.73 1.40
CA GLY A 66 -6.88 13.40 1.22
C GLY A 66 -8.03 12.43 0.98
N GLU A 67 -9.08 12.90 0.30
CA GLU A 67 -10.33 12.16 0.05
C GLU A 67 -10.15 10.91 -0.82
N GLN A 68 -8.96 10.71 -1.39
CA GLN A 68 -8.67 9.53 -2.17
C GLN A 68 -8.55 8.32 -1.26
N LYS A 69 -9.55 7.43 -1.32
CA LYS A 69 -9.62 6.21 -0.52
C LYS A 69 -8.39 5.32 -0.78
N VAL A 70 -7.76 4.90 0.31
CA VAL A 70 -6.60 4.00 0.34
C VAL A 70 -7.02 2.72 1.02
N ASP A 71 -7.01 1.60 0.29
CA ASP A 71 -7.12 0.29 0.92
C ASP A 71 -5.73 -0.28 1.20
N VAL A 72 -5.59 -0.84 2.39
CA VAL A 72 -4.31 -1.36 2.88
C VAL A 72 -4.51 -2.79 3.37
N LEU A 73 -3.91 -3.71 2.62
CA LEU A 73 -3.70 -5.09 3.02
C LEU A 73 -2.31 -5.21 3.64
N ILE A 74 -2.25 -5.72 4.87
CA ILE A 74 -0.97 -5.99 5.54
C ILE A 74 -0.91 -7.49 5.80
N THR A 75 0.17 -8.12 5.40
CA THR A 75 0.41 -9.56 5.57
C THR A 75 1.83 -9.83 6.05
N LYS A 76 1.99 -10.95 6.74
CA LYS A 76 3.30 -11.54 7.08
C LYS A 76 3.76 -12.56 6.05
N GLU A 77 2.85 -13.04 5.23
CA GLU A 77 3.05 -14.19 4.36
C GLU A 77 3.01 -13.76 2.89
N GLU A 78 4.16 -13.87 2.22
CA GLU A 78 4.26 -13.66 0.77
C GLU A 78 3.65 -14.84 -0.02
N THR A 79 3.50 -16.00 0.62
CA THR A 79 3.06 -17.26 0.02
C THR A 79 1.54 -17.44 -0.01
N ALA A 80 0.76 -16.54 0.60
CA ALA A 80 -0.69 -16.62 0.54
C ALA A 80 -1.16 -16.53 -0.93
N PRO A 81 -2.10 -17.38 -1.41
CA PRO A 81 -2.48 -17.42 -2.83
C PRO A 81 -2.89 -16.06 -3.41
N PHE A 82 -3.63 -15.26 -2.63
CA PHE A 82 -4.00 -13.90 -3.04
C PHE A 82 -2.78 -12.98 -3.17
N VAL A 83 -1.80 -13.10 -2.28
CA VAL A 83 -0.59 -12.27 -2.31
C VAL A 83 0.24 -12.60 -3.53
N GLN A 84 0.41 -13.88 -3.85
CA GLN A 84 1.11 -14.32 -5.06
C GLN A 84 0.43 -13.76 -6.33
N LEU A 85 -0.89 -13.91 -6.45
CA LEU A 85 -1.66 -13.37 -7.57
C LEU A 85 -1.50 -11.85 -7.71
N VAL A 86 -1.49 -11.12 -6.59
CA VAL A 86 -1.31 -9.67 -6.59
C VAL A 86 0.11 -9.30 -7.03
N LEU A 87 1.13 -9.98 -6.52
CA LEU A 87 2.53 -9.69 -6.80
C LEU A 87 2.90 -9.80 -8.28
N ASP A 88 2.19 -10.64 -9.06
CA ASP A 88 2.40 -10.79 -10.50
C ASP A 88 2.16 -9.48 -11.29
N THR A 89 1.28 -8.61 -10.78
CA THR A 89 0.90 -7.36 -11.45
C THR A 89 1.27 -6.12 -10.65
N ALA A 90 1.70 -6.28 -9.40
CA ALA A 90 1.97 -5.17 -8.51
C ALA A 90 3.29 -4.46 -8.85
N ILE A 91 3.33 -3.17 -8.56
CA ILE A 91 4.55 -2.36 -8.65
C ILE A 91 5.11 -2.18 -7.24
N LEU A 92 6.35 -2.62 -7.02
CA LEU A 92 7.08 -2.30 -5.79
C LEU A 92 7.29 -0.78 -5.74
N LEU A 93 6.79 -0.15 -4.68
CA LEU A 93 6.92 1.29 -4.48
C LEU A 93 8.32 1.63 -4.07
#